data_AF-A0A089X275-F1
#
_entry.id   AF-A0A089X275-F1
#
_cell.length_a   1.000
_cell.length_b   1.000
_cell.length_c   1.000
_cell.angle_alpha   90.00
_cell.angle_beta   90.00
_cell.angle_gamma   90.00
#
_symmetry.space_group_name_H-M   'P 1'
#
loop_
_entity.id
_entity.type
_entity.pdbx_description
1 polymer ?
#
loop_
_entity_poly.entity_id
_entity_poly.type
_entity_poly.pdbx_seq_one_letter_code
_entity_poly.pdbx_strand_id
1 'polypeptide(L)'
;AIELEYRLFVQLREKIKTYTERLQKQAKVISELDCLQSFAEIAQKYNYARPTFSEDKTLQLTNSRHPVVERVMDHNDYVPNDCELDQDTFVYLITGPNMSGKSTYMRQVAIISIMAQMGAYVPCESATLPVFDQIFTRIGAADDLVSGKSTFMVEMLEAQKALAHATENSLIIFDEIGRGTSTYDGLALAQSMIEYVANTSHAKTLFSTHYHELTTLDQSLSCLKNVHVAANE
;
A
#
# COMPACT_ATOMS: atom_id res chain seq x y z
N ALA A 1 -30.56 -47.82 -22.60
CA ALA A 1 -29.30 -47.12 -22.93
C ALA A 1 -28.97 -46.07 -21.87
N ILE A 2 -29.81 -45.02 -21.74
CA ILE A 2 -29.61 -43.90 -20.80
C ILE A 2 -29.50 -44.34 -19.32
N GLU A 3 -30.30 -45.29 -18.88
CA GLU A 3 -30.25 -45.78 -17.50
C GLU A 3 -28.93 -46.50 -17.16
N LEU A 4 -28.41 -47.28 -18.11
CA LEU A 4 -27.12 -47.96 -17.95
C LEU A 4 -25.97 -46.96 -17.91
N GLU A 5 -26.01 -45.94 -18.76
CA GLU A 5 -25.03 -44.86 -18.79
C GLU A 5 -25.00 -44.08 -17.47
N TYR A 6 -26.17 -43.69 -16.96
CA TYR A 6 -26.27 -43.01 -15.67
C TYR A 6 -25.72 -43.86 -14.52
N ARG A 7 -26.02 -45.16 -14.51
CA ARG A 7 -25.48 -46.10 -13.50
C ARG A 7 -23.96 -46.16 -13.54
N LEU A 8 -23.36 -46.26 -14.74
CA LEU A 8 -21.90 -46.27 -14.90
C LEU A 8 -21.27 -44.94 -14.49
N PHE A 9 -21.90 -43.81 -14.81
CA PHE A 9 -21.46 -42.48 -14.38
C PHE A 9 -21.46 -42.34 -12.86
N VAL A 10 -22.52 -42.78 -12.16
CA VAL A 10 -22.58 -42.75 -10.69
C VAL A 10 -21.48 -43.63 -10.09
N GLN A 11 -21.25 -44.83 -10.64
CA GLN A 11 -20.15 -45.71 -10.19
C GLN A 11 -18.78 -45.04 -10.37
N LEU A 12 -18.56 -44.36 -11.49
CA LEU A 12 -17.34 -43.59 -11.72
C LEU A 12 -17.18 -42.46 -10.70
N ARG A 13 -18.25 -41.71 -10.42
CA ARG A 13 -18.24 -40.62 -9.43
C ARG A 13 -17.88 -41.12 -8.03
N GLU A 14 -18.50 -42.21 -7.57
CA GLU A 14 -18.16 -42.80 -6.26
C GLU A 14 -16.72 -43.33 -6.23
N LYS A 15 -16.22 -43.87 -7.34
CA LYS A 15 -14.81 -44.26 -7.45
C LYS A 15 -13.86 -43.06 -7.41
N ILE A 16 -14.18 -41.95 -8.08
CA ILE A 16 -13.35 -40.73 -8.06
C ILE A 16 -13.37 -40.08 -6.67
N LYS A 17 -14.51 -40.13 -5.98
CA LYS A 17 -14.69 -39.56 -4.64
C LYS A 17 -13.67 -40.10 -3.63
N THR A 18 -13.25 -41.36 -3.74
CA THR A 18 -12.21 -41.92 -2.85
C THR A 18 -10.82 -41.30 -3.05
N TYR A 19 -10.60 -40.57 -4.15
CA TYR A 19 -9.37 -39.84 -4.45
C TYR A 19 -9.45 -38.34 -4.15
N THR A 20 -10.56 -37.84 -3.58
CA THR A 20 -10.79 -36.40 -3.37
C THR A 20 -9.62 -35.71 -2.68
N GLU A 21 -9.13 -36.26 -1.57
CA GLU A 21 -8.00 -35.67 -0.84
C GLU A 21 -6.72 -35.60 -1.68
N ARG A 22 -6.44 -36.65 -2.45
CA ARG A 22 -5.27 -36.69 -3.34
C ARG A 22 -5.39 -35.65 -4.45
N LEU A 23 -6.58 -35.53 -5.05
CA LEU A 23 -6.84 -34.55 -6.10
C LEU A 23 -6.75 -33.12 -5.58
N GLN A 24 -7.28 -32.83 -4.38
CA GLN A 24 -7.17 -31.51 -3.75
C GLN A 24 -5.71 -31.15 -3.42
N LYS A 25 -4.94 -32.10 -2.88
CA LYS A 25 -3.50 -31.90 -2.63
C LYS A 25 -2.74 -31.58 -3.93
N GLN A 26 -3.02 -32.33 -5.01
CA GLN A 26 -2.41 -32.08 -6.32
C GLN A 26 -2.82 -30.71 -6.88
N ALA A 27 -4.09 -30.35 -6.80
CA ALA A 27 -4.58 -29.05 -7.24
C ALA A 27 -3.88 -27.90 -6.50
N LYS A 28 -3.66 -28.03 -5.18
CA LYS A 28 -2.94 -27.02 -4.39
C LYS A 28 -1.49 -26.84 -4.86
N VAL A 29 -0.77 -27.94 -5.10
CA VAL A 29 0.62 -27.88 -5.60
C VAL A 29 0.68 -27.24 -6.99
N ILE A 30 -0.25 -27.60 -7.89
CA ILE A 30 -0.31 -27.00 -9.22
C ILE A 30 -0.62 -25.50 -9.13
N SER A 31 -1.56 -25.10 -8.26
CA SER A 31 -1.90 -23.67 -8.10
C SER A 31 -0.76 -22.83 -7.52
N GLU A 32 0.05 -23.42 -6.63
CA GLU A 32 1.23 -22.74 -6.08
C GLU A 32 2.30 -22.56 -7.16
N LEU A 33 2.54 -23.58 -7.97
CA LEU A 33 3.47 -23.51 -9.10
C LEU A 33 3.03 -22.47 -10.15
N ASP A 34 1.74 -22.44 -10.49
CA ASP A 34 1.16 -21.47 -11.43
C ASP A 34 1.34 -20.02 -10.93
N CYS A 35 1.06 -19.79 -9.63
CA CYS A 35 1.26 -18.49 -9.00
C CYS A 35 2.73 -18.05 -9.02
N LEU A 36 3.66 -18.92 -8.61
CA LEU A 36 5.09 -18.63 -8.58
C LEU A 36 5.67 -18.41 -9.99
N GLN A 37 5.20 -19.18 -10.99
CA GLN A 37 5.58 -18.97 -12.38
C GLN A 37 5.10 -17.62 -12.90
N SER A 38 3.85 -17.23 -12.59
CA SER A 38 3.31 -15.92 -12.95
C SER A 38 4.13 -14.77 -12.34
N PHE A 39 4.53 -14.88 -11.06
CA PHE A 39 5.41 -13.90 -10.43
C PHE A 39 6.76 -13.80 -11.13
N ALA A 40 7.38 -14.94 -11.48
CA ALA A 40 8.66 -14.97 -12.17
C ALA A 40 8.59 -14.36 -13.58
N GLU A 41 7.52 -14.65 -14.33
CA GLU A 41 7.29 -14.08 -15.66
C GLU A 41 7.18 -12.56 -15.60
N ILE A 42 6.35 -12.03 -14.70
CA ILE A 42 6.19 -10.58 -14.52
C ILE A 42 7.50 -9.94 -14.08
N ALA A 43 8.23 -10.58 -13.15
CA ALA A 43 9.49 -10.06 -12.64
C ALA A 43 10.54 -9.92 -13.76
N GLN A 44 10.67 -10.95 -14.59
CA GLN A 44 11.59 -10.95 -15.72
C GLN A 44 11.16 -9.96 -16.80
N LYS A 45 9.86 -9.95 -17.15
CA LYS A 45 9.34 -9.12 -18.24
C LYS A 45 9.49 -7.62 -17.95
N TYR A 46 9.38 -7.23 -16.68
CA TYR A 46 9.30 -5.83 -16.27
C TYR A 46 10.49 -5.36 -15.42
N ASN A 47 11.55 -6.18 -15.33
CA ASN A 47 12.76 -5.86 -14.57
C ASN A 47 12.44 -5.46 -13.12
N TYR A 48 11.71 -6.34 -12.41
CA TYR A 48 11.45 -6.17 -10.99
C TYR A 48 12.61 -6.74 -10.18
N ALA A 49 12.88 -6.10 -9.04
CA ALA A 49 13.94 -6.50 -8.13
C ALA A 49 13.41 -7.44 -7.05
N ARG A 50 14.28 -8.35 -6.59
CA ARG A 50 13.99 -9.19 -5.41
C ARG A 50 14.04 -8.29 -4.18
N PRO A 51 12.97 -8.17 -3.38
CA PRO A 51 13.03 -7.39 -2.15
C PRO A 51 13.83 -8.12 -1.06
N THR A 52 14.39 -7.35 -0.14
CA THR A 52 14.96 -7.82 1.13
C THR A 52 14.16 -7.26 2.31
N PHE A 53 14.15 -7.98 3.43
CA PHE A 53 13.46 -7.53 4.63
C PHE A 53 14.44 -6.99 5.67
N SER A 54 14.13 -5.82 6.23
CA SER A 54 14.92 -5.15 7.25
C SER A 54 14.57 -5.64 8.65
N GLU A 55 15.57 -5.87 9.50
CA GLU A 55 15.34 -6.16 10.94
C GLU A 55 15.22 -4.88 11.78
N ASP A 56 15.85 -3.79 11.34
CA ASP A 56 15.87 -2.47 11.99
C ASP A 56 14.68 -1.58 11.59
N LYS A 57 13.68 -2.19 10.96
CA LYS A 57 12.47 -1.55 10.43
C LYS A 57 12.71 -0.62 9.24
N THR A 58 13.87 -0.57 8.61
CA THR A 58 14.15 0.34 7.49
C THR A 58 13.32 0.05 6.23
N LEU A 59 12.63 1.07 5.71
CA LEU A 59 12.00 1.07 4.39
C LEU A 59 12.86 1.90 3.44
N GLN A 60 13.44 1.26 2.44
CA GLN A 60 14.24 1.88 1.41
C GLN A 60 13.88 1.31 0.04
N LEU A 61 13.31 2.15 -0.83
CA LEU A 61 12.94 1.82 -2.19
C LEU A 61 13.73 2.72 -3.13
N THR A 62 14.50 2.15 -4.06
CA THR A 62 15.27 2.91 -5.07
C THR A 62 14.62 2.77 -6.43
N ASN A 63 14.46 3.90 -7.14
CA ASN A 63 13.83 4.00 -8.46
C ASN A 63 12.53 3.20 -8.54
N SER A 64 11.68 3.35 -7.51
CA SER A 64 10.45 2.60 -7.39
C SER A 64 9.35 3.14 -8.29
N ARG A 65 8.50 2.24 -8.81
CA ARG A 65 7.45 2.54 -9.79
C ARG A 65 6.12 1.96 -9.34
N HIS A 66 5.02 2.61 -9.72
CA HIS A 66 3.69 2.12 -9.42
C HIS A 66 3.32 1.00 -10.42
N PRO A 67 3.11 -0.25 -9.98
CA PRO A 67 3.05 -1.42 -10.86
C PRO A 67 1.91 -1.41 -11.88
N VAL A 68 0.82 -0.68 -11.59
CA VAL A 68 -0.29 -0.47 -12.54
C VAL A 68 -0.04 0.73 -13.46
N VAL A 69 0.30 1.90 -12.91
CA VAL A 69 0.45 3.14 -13.69
C VAL A 69 1.59 3.02 -14.70
N GLU A 70 2.70 2.37 -14.34
CA GLU A 70 3.83 2.13 -15.27
C GLU A 70 3.48 1.27 -16.49
N ARG A 71 2.30 0.62 -16.50
CA ARG A 71 1.81 -0.19 -17.62
C ARG A 71 0.79 0.53 -18.48
N VAL A 72 0.16 1.57 -17.94
CA VAL A 72 -0.85 2.36 -18.65
C VAL A 72 -0.24 3.61 -19.26
N MET A 73 0.84 4.14 -18.66
CA MET A 73 1.62 5.24 -19.23
C MET A 73 2.68 4.69 -20.19
N ASP A 74 3.04 5.48 -21.19
CA ASP A 74 4.18 5.17 -22.05
C ASP A 74 5.47 5.11 -21.21
N HIS A 75 6.35 4.16 -21.52
CA HIS A 75 7.52 3.86 -20.68
C HIS A 75 8.43 5.08 -20.45
N ASN A 76 8.45 6.03 -21.39
CA ASN A 76 9.25 7.24 -21.31
C ASN A 76 8.65 8.34 -20.42
N ASP A 77 7.39 8.21 -20.00
CA ASP A 77 6.67 9.27 -19.28
C ASP A 77 6.61 9.02 -17.76
N TYR A 78 6.88 7.79 -17.30
CA TYR A 78 6.85 7.46 -15.88
C TYR A 78 8.18 7.80 -15.21
N VAL A 79 8.14 8.71 -14.22
CA VAL A 79 9.31 9.08 -13.41
C VAL A 79 9.36 8.17 -12.17
N PRO A 80 10.40 7.32 -12.01
CA PRO A 80 10.58 6.51 -10.79
C PRO A 80 10.93 7.41 -9.59
N ASN A 81 10.58 6.95 -8.38
CA ASN A 81 10.78 7.71 -7.14
C ASN A 81 11.45 6.86 -6.06
N ASP A 82 12.29 7.49 -5.24
CA ASP A 82 12.87 6.87 -4.06
C ASP A 82 11.96 7.06 -2.84
N CYS A 83 12.07 6.17 -1.86
CA CYS A 83 11.41 6.29 -0.56
C CYS A 83 12.35 5.77 0.53
N GLU A 84 12.63 6.57 1.56
CA GLU A 84 13.53 6.18 2.65
C GLU A 84 12.95 6.59 4.00
N LEU A 85 12.42 5.62 4.75
CA LEU A 85 11.94 5.80 6.12
C LEU A 85 12.71 4.84 7.03
N ASP A 86 13.37 5.35 8.06
CA ASP A 86 14.16 4.56 9.02
C ASP A 86 13.56 4.69 10.43
N GLN A 87 14.39 4.61 11.48
CA GLN A 87 13.97 4.80 12.88
C GLN A 87 13.99 6.26 13.32
N ASP A 88 14.83 7.08 12.66
CA ASP A 88 14.97 8.49 12.98
C ASP A 88 13.95 9.30 12.18
N THR A 89 13.86 9.06 10.87
CA THR A 89 12.94 9.71 9.93
C THR A 89 11.87 8.72 9.47
N PHE A 90 10.73 8.70 10.16
CA PHE A 90 9.62 7.78 9.85
C PHE A 90 8.33 8.50 9.40
N VAL A 91 8.33 9.84 9.32
CA VAL A 91 7.20 10.60 8.77
C VAL A 91 7.65 11.40 7.55
N TYR A 92 7.04 11.16 6.40
CA TYR A 92 7.16 12.05 5.24
C TYR A 92 5.94 12.95 5.14
N LEU A 93 6.17 14.26 5.17
CA LEU A 93 5.17 15.25 4.84
C LEU A 93 5.31 15.63 3.37
N ILE A 94 4.36 15.19 2.56
CA ILE A 94 4.39 15.29 1.10
C ILE A 94 3.55 16.48 0.66
N THR A 95 4.19 17.43 -0.02
CA THR A 95 3.55 18.64 -0.54
C THR A 95 3.67 18.73 -2.05
N GLY A 96 2.83 19.57 -2.67
CA GLY A 96 2.85 19.82 -4.11
C GLY A 96 1.46 20.08 -4.68
N PRO A 97 1.37 20.59 -5.93
CA PRO A 97 0.09 20.91 -6.57
C PRO A 97 -0.82 19.69 -6.74
N ASN A 98 -2.12 19.91 -6.95
CA ASN A 98 -3.02 18.82 -7.34
C ASN A 98 -2.50 18.14 -8.61
N MET A 99 -2.75 16.83 -8.75
CA MET A 99 -2.32 16.03 -9.91
C MET A 99 -0.79 15.86 -10.07
N SER A 100 0.02 16.30 -9.11
CA SER A 100 1.47 16.12 -9.11
C SER A 100 1.93 14.69 -8.78
N GLY A 101 1.02 13.72 -8.69
CA GLY A 101 1.37 12.32 -8.40
C GLY A 101 1.58 11.96 -6.92
N LYS A 102 1.28 12.84 -5.95
CA LYS A 102 1.37 12.54 -4.50
C LYS A 102 0.65 11.23 -4.12
N SER A 103 -0.63 11.11 -4.48
CA SER A 103 -1.44 9.93 -4.21
C SER A 103 -0.89 8.68 -4.92
N THR A 104 -0.37 8.84 -6.14
CA THR A 104 0.28 7.76 -6.90
C THR A 104 1.53 7.26 -6.18
N TYR A 105 2.39 8.16 -5.71
CA TYR A 105 3.59 7.83 -4.95
C TYR A 105 3.26 7.09 -3.65
N MET A 106 2.29 7.55 -2.88
CA MET A 106 1.92 6.87 -1.63
C MET A 106 1.31 5.48 -1.88
N ARG A 107 0.42 5.37 -2.88
CA ARG A 107 -0.15 4.06 -3.28
C ARG A 107 0.93 3.11 -3.78
N GLN A 108 1.93 3.61 -4.50
CA GLN A 108 3.08 2.83 -4.94
C GLN A 108 3.80 2.17 -3.76
N VAL A 109 4.12 2.93 -2.71
CA VAL A 109 4.80 2.38 -1.51
C VAL A 109 3.97 1.29 -0.83
N ALA A 110 2.66 1.50 -0.68
CA ALA A 110 1.77 0.47 -0.12
C ALA A 110 1.71 -0.80 -0.96
N ILE A 111 1.53 -0.67 -2.28
CA ILE A 111 1.41 -1.83 -3.17
C ILE A 111 2.73 -2.61 -3.22
N ILE A 112 3.88 -1.92 -3.26
CA ILE A 112 5.20 -2.55 -3.20
C ILE A 112 5.36 -3.34 -1.91
N SER A 113 4.93 -2.78 -0.77
CA SER A 113 4.99 -3.45 0.52
C SER A 113 4.15 -4.74 0.54
N ILE A 114 2.93 -4.69 -0.02
CA ILE A 114 2.06 -5.85 -0.18
C ILE A 114 2.70 -6.90 -1.09
N MET A 115 3.19 -6.51 -2.27
CA MET A 115 3.82 -7.41 -3.23
C MET A 115 5.03 -8.14 -2.63
N ALA A 116 5.88 -7.42 -1.90
CA ALA A 116 7.03 -8.02 -1.24
C ALA A 116 6.61 -9.05 -0.17
N GLN A 117 5.63 -8.73 0.68
CA GLN A 117 5.12 -9.66 1.70
C GLN A 117 4.32 -10.83 1.12
N MET A 118 3.80 -10.71 -0.10
CA MET A 118 3.24 -11.83 -0.87
C MET A 118 4.32 -12.79 -1.41
N GLY A 119 5.59 -12.39 -1.38
CA GLY A 119 6.71 -13.16 -1.94
C GLY A 119 7.00 -12.87 -3.42
N ALA A 120 6.42 -11.80 -3.99
CA ALA A 120 6.70 -11.38 -5.36
C ALA A 120 7.94 -10.45 -5.42
N TYR A 121 8.55 -10.38 -6.61
CA TYR A 121 9.51 -9.32 -6.93
C TYR A 121 8.76 -8.00 -7.11
N VAL A 122 9.43 -6.87 -6.89
CA VAL A 122 8.80 -5.55 -6.82
C VAL A 122 9.34 -4.57 -7.87
N PRO A 123 8.53 -3.59 -8.33
CA PRO A 123 8.87 -2.63 -9.39
C PRO A 123 9.88 -1.55 -8.96
N CYS A 124 11.03 -1.95 -8.43
CA CYS A 124 12.12 -1.09 -7.98
C CYS A 124 13.44 -1.50 -8.67
N GLU A 125 14.45 -0.64 -8.61
CA GLU A 125 15.83 -1.04 -8.86
C GLU A 125 16.37 -1.86 -7.68
N SER A 126 16.11 -1.40 -6.46
CA SER A 126 16.37 -2.13 -5.22
C SER A 126 15.28 -1.83 -4.19
N ALA A 127 14.99 -2.79 -3.31
CA ALA A 127 13.96 -2.64 -2.30
C ALA A 127 14.35 -3.37 -1.00
N THR A 128 14.41 -2.62 0.08
CA THR A 128 14.50 -3.11 1.46
C THR A 128 13.30 -2.59 2.22
N LEU A 129 12.58 -3.44 2.94
CA LEU A 129 11.38 -3.02 3.68
C LEU A 129 11.20 -3.81 4.98
N PRO A 130 10.56 -3.23 6.01
CA PRO A 130 10.12 -4.02 7.16
C PRO A 130 8.99 -4.97 6.79
N VAL A 131 8.74 -5.94 7.66
CA VAL A 131 7.47 -6.66 7.64
C VAL A 131 6.43 -5.79 8.34
N PHE A 132 5.52 -5.21 7.57
CA PHE A 132 4.40 -4.46 8.09
C PHE A 132 3.33 -5.38 8.66
N ASP A 133 2.84 -5.07 9.86
CA ASP A 133 1.72 -5.80 10.48
C ASP A 133 0.37 -5.37 9.87
N GLN A 134 0.24 -4.08 9.57
CA GLN A 134 -0.98 -3.44 9.08
C GLN A 134 -0.62 -2.26 8.15
N ILE A 135 -1.45 -2.06 7.13
CA ILE A 135 -1.40 -0.87 6.27
C ILE A 135 -2.72 -0.12 6.43
N PHE A 136 -2.64 1.11 6.95
CA PHE A 136 -3.78 2.01 7.10
C PHE A 136 -3.77 3.02 5.97
N THR A 137 -4.91 3.18 5.31
CA THR A 137 -5.02 4.12 4.19
C THR A 137 -6.25 4.98 4.33
N ARG A 138 -6.07 6.29 4.19
CA ARG A 138 -7.13 7.24 3.85
C ARG A 138 -6.70 7.97 2.59
N ILE A 139 -7.09 7.44 1.42
CA ILE A 139 -6.68 7.98 0.11
C ILE A 139 -7.92 8.27 -0.74
N GLY A 140 -8.48 9.47 -0.59
CA GLY A 140 -9.65 9.94 -1.34
C GLY A 140 -10.95 9.20 -1.02
N ALA A 141 -12.09 9.83 -1.26
CA ALA A 141 -13.40 9.19 -1.12
C ALA A 141 -13.81 8.56 -2.46
N ALA A 142 -14.17 7.27 -2.45
CA ALA A 142 -15.27 6.84 -3.30
C ALA A 142 -16.53 7.12 -2.49
N ASP A 143 -17.47 7.89 -3.03
CA ASP A 143 -18.69 8.27 -2.33
C ASP A 143 -19.46 7.03 -1.86
N ASP A 144 -19.54 6.81 -0.55
CA ASP A 144 -20.51 5.90 0.04
C ASP A 144 -21.80 6.68 0.33
N LEU A 145 -22.52 6.99 -0.75
CA LEU A 145 -23.83 7.66 -0.74
C LEU A 145 -24.91 6.88 0.03
N VAL A 146 -24.64 5.64 0.42
CA VAL A 146 -25.65 4.72 0.99
C VAL A 146 -25.63 4.74 2.53
N SER A 147 -24.56 5.22 3.17
CA SER A 147 -24.33 5.03 4.62
C SER A 147 -24.98 6.07 5.56
N GLY A 148 -25.55 7.16 5.06
CA GLY A 148 -26.17 8.21 5.88
C GLY A 148 -25.21 8.98 6.79
N LYS A 149 -23.89 8.79 6.65
CA LYS A 149 -22.84 9.50 7.39
C LYS A 149 -22.22 10.59 6.51
N SER A 150 -21.75 11.69 7.12
CA SER A 150 -21.02 12.71 6.36
C SER A 150 -19.66 12.18 5.92
N THR A 151 -19.20 12.61 4.74
CA THR A 151 -17.88 12.25 4.20
C THR A 151 -16.75 12.58 5.18
N PHE A 152 -16.83 13.74 5.82
CA PHE A 152 -15.88 14.16 6.85
C PHE A 152 -15.90 13.24 8.09
N MET A 153 -17.07 12.77 8.53
CA MET A 153 -17.15 11.84 9.66
C MET A 153 -16.50 10.49 9.33
N VAL A 154 -16.73 9.97 8.12
CA VAL A 154 -16.10 8.72 7.67
C VAL A 154 -14.58 8.88 7.63
N GLU A 155 -14.09 9.99 7.06
CA GLU A 155 -12.66 10.32 7.03
C GLU A 155 -12.04 10.36 8.44
N MET A 156 -12.71 11.01 9.40
CA MET A 156 -12.23 11.07 10.79
C MET A 156 -12.26 9.71 11.49
N LEU A 157 -13.24 8.85 11.20
CA LEU A 157 -13.29 7.49 11.74
C LEU A 157 -12.17 6.62 11.17
N GLU A 158 -11.86 6.76 9.88
CA GLU A 158 -10.73 6.04 9.25
C GLU A 158 -9.39 6.49 9.83
N ALA A 159 -9.20 7.80 9.99
CA ALA A 159 -8.01 8.35 10.64
C ALA A 159 -7.91 7.90 12.10
N GLN A 160 -9.00 7.98 12.87
CA GLN A 160 -9.04 7.53 14.27
C GLN A 160 -8.67 6.05 14.40
N LYS A 161 -9.18 5.18 13.50
CA LYS A 161 -8.86 3.75 13.51
C LYS A 161 -7.37 3.52 13.27
N ALA A 162 -6.76 4.26 12.34
CA ALA A 162 -5.32 4.19 12.10
C ALA A 162 -4.53 4.62 13.34
N LEU A 163 -4.85 5.77 13.93
CA LEU A 163 -4.15 6.28 15.10
C LEU A 163 -4.29 5.38 16.33
N ALA A 164 -5.45 4.75 16.52
CA ALA A 164 -5.71 3.90 17.69
C ALA A 164 -5.08 2.50 17.61
N HIS A 165 -4.80 2.00 16.41
CA HIS A 165 -4.37 0.61 16.19
C HIS A 165 -3.03 0.46 15.49
N ALA A 166 -2.46 1.53 14.95
CA ALA A 166 -1.14 1.49 14.36
C ALA A 166 -0.10 1.17 15.44
N THR A 167 0.78 0.24 15.11
CA THR A 167 1.98 -0.07 15.87
C THR A 167 3.19 0.55 15.18
N GLU A 168 4.36 0.48 15.83
CA GLU A 168 5.64 0.84 15.22
C GLU A 168 5.99 0.02 13.96
N ASN A 169 5.30 -1.11 13.73
CA ASN A 169 5.46 -1.96 12.56
C ASN A 169 4.37 -1.69 11.51
N SER A 170 3.53 -0.66 11.67
CA SER A 170 2.47 -0.33 10.72
C SER A 170 2.93 0.69 9.68
N LEU A 171 2.28 0.69 8.52
CA LEU A 171 2.37 1.74 7.51
C LEU A 171 1.08 2.56 7.53
N ILE A 172 1.18 3.87 7.71
CA ILE A 172 0.07 4.81 7.66
C ILE A 172 0.18 5.66 6.40
N ILE A 173 -0.92 5.79 5.66
CA ILE A 173 -1.03 6.68 4.51
C ILE A 173 -2.25 7.57 4.68
N PHE A 174 -2.00 8.87 4.77
CA PHE A 174 -3.02 9.91 4.85
C PHE A 174 -2.90 10.85 3.66
N ASP A 175 -3.97 10.96 2.88
CA ASP A 175 -4.03 11.84 1.71
C ASP A 175 -5.04 12.96 1.95
N GLU A 176 -4.52 14.18 2.09
CA GLU A 176 -5.30 15.43 2.16
C GLU A 176 -6.34 15.47 3.29
N ILE A 177 -6.01 14.88 4.45
CA ILE A 177 -6.84 14.93 5.66
C ILE A 177 -7.19 16.37 6.04
N GLY A 178 -8.45 16.60 6.43
CA GLY A 178 -8.90 17.88 6.98
C GLY A 178 -9.48 18.83 5.93
N ARG A 179 -9.50 18.45 4.65
CA ARG A 179 -10.10 19.27 3.57
C ARG A 179 -11.62 19.47 3.71
N GLY A 180 -12.32 18.61 4.43
CA GLY A 180 -13.77 18.66 4.59
C GLY A 180 -14.31 19.62 5.66
N THR A 181 -13.44 20.44 6.29
CA THR A 181 -13.82 21.37 7.38
C THR A 181 -13.18 22.76 7.17
N SER A 182 -13.34 23.67 8.15
CA SER A 182 -12.72 25.00 8.11
C SER A 182 -11.20 24.88 8.00
N THR A 183 -10.54 25.82 7.31
CA THR A 183 -9.11 25.76 7.04
C THR A 183 -8.27 25.63 8.32
N TYR A 184 -8.62 26.39 9.36
CA TYR A 184 -7.91 26.35 10.64
C TYR A 184 -8.17 25.05 11.41
N ASP A 185 -9.40 24.53 11.38
CA ASP A 185 -9.71 23.26 12.04
C ASP A 185 -9.03 22.09 11.32
N GLY A 186 -9.02 22.10 9.99
CA GLY A 186 -8.36 21.08 9.16
C GLY A 186 -6.85 21.07 9.36
N LEU A 187 -6.23 22.25 9.40
CA LEU A 187 -4.80 22.41 9.73
C LEU A 187 -4.50 21.86 11.13
N ALA A 188 -5.26 22.28 12.15
CA ALA A 188 -5.05 21.85 13.53
C ALA A 188 -5.22 20.34 13.68
N LEU A 189 -6.20 19.74 13.01
CA LEU A 189 -6.40 18.29 12.99
C LEU A 189 -5.21 17.58 12.36
N ALA A 190 -4.81 17.98 11.15
CA ALA A 190 -3.69 17.35 10.45
C ALA A 190 -2.39 17.43 11.25
N GLN A 191 -2.08 18.60 11.82
CA GLN A 191 -0.94 18.79 12.71
C GLN A 191 -1.02 17.85 13.92
N SER A 192 -2.17 17.83 14.61
CA SER A 192 -2.35 17.00 15.82
C SER A 192 -2.20 15.52 15.51
N MET A 193 -2.63 15.05 14.33
CA MET A 193 -2.46 13.66 13.91
C MET A 193 -0.99 13.30 13.66
N ILE A 194 -0.24 14.18 12.99
CA ILE A 194 1.20 14.00 12.75
C ILE A 194 1.94 13.94 14.08
N GLU A 195 1.70 14.90 14.98
CA GLU A 195 2.29 14.95 16.32
C GLU A 195 1.89 13.72 17.15
N TYR A 196 0.66 13.25 17.04
CA TYR A 196 0.21 12.05 17.73
C TYR A 196 1.02 10.82 17.30
N VAL A 197 1.17 10.58 15.99
CA VAL A 197 1.98 9.48 15.47
C VAL A 197 3.43 9.59 15.91
N ALA A 198 4.00 10.80 15.82
CA ALA A 198 5.38 11.08 16.22
C ALA A 198 5.66 10.82 17.71
N ASN A 199 4.65 10.92 18.58
CA ASN A 199 4.81 10.74 20.03
C ASN A 199 4.29 9.39 20.55
N THR A 200 3.63 8.58 19.72
CA THR A 200 2.95 7.35 20.18
C THR A 200 3.39 6.11 19.41
N SER A 201 2.85 5.87 18.22
CA SER A 201 3.07 4.63 17.48
C SER A 201 4.44 4.58 16.82
N HIS A 202 5.02 5.73 16.45
CA HIS A 202 6.22 5.83 15.61
C HIS A 202 6.09 5.01 14.31
N ALA A 203 4.85 4.84 13.83
CA ALA A 203 4.57 4.11 12.61
C ALA A 203 5.12 4.86 11.40
N LYS A 204 5.58 4.11 10.39
CA LYS A 204 6.00 4.71 9.12
C LYS A 204 4.81 5.38 8.47
N THR A 205 4.94 6.67 8.16
CA THR A 205 3.81 7.49 7.77
C THR A 205 4.12 8.32 6.54
N LEU A 206 3.27 8.19 5.52
CA LEU A 206 3.24 9.07 4.36
C LEU A 206 2.01 9.97 4.50
N PHE A 207 2.24 11.27 4.67
CA PHE A 207 1.19 12.26 4.89
C PHE A 207 1.21 13.29 3.76
N SER A 208 0.23 13.26 2.87
CA SER A 208 0.05 14.26 1.82
C SER A 208 -0.85 15.40 2.30
N THR A 209 -0.43 16.64 2.08
CA THR A 209 -1.17 17.84 2.52
C THR A 209 -1.13 18.97 1.50
N HIS A 210 -2.11 19.87 1.63
CA HIS A 210 -2.16 21.18 0.96
C HIS A 210 -1.87 22.35 1.89
N TYR A 211 -1.80 22.08 3.19
CA TYR A 211 -1.47 23.07 4.19
C TYR A 211 0.05 23.27 4.20
N HIS A 212 0.51 24.34 3.55
CA HIS A 212 1.93 24.67 3.50
C HIS A 212 2.47 25.03 4.90
N GLU A 213 1.61 25.51 5.78
CA GLU A 213 1.89 25.82 7.18
C GLU A 213 2.41 24.59 7.96
N LEU A 214 2.04 23.36 7.56
CA LEU A 214 2.53 22.14 8.22
C LEU A 214 4.02 21.87 7.93
N THR A 215 4.60 22.49 6.91
CA THR A 215 6.02 22.27 6.58
C THR A 215 6.95 22.72 7.69
N THR A 216 6.54 23.66 8.55
CA THR A 216 7.38 24.10 9.68
C THR A 216 7.50 23.07 10.79
N LEU A 217 6.75 21.96 10.73
CA LEU A 217 6.81 20.89 11.73
C LEU A 217 8.15 20.13 11.71
N ASP A 218 8.92 20.19 10.62
CA ASP A 218 10.26 19.59 10.58
C ASP A 218 11.25 20.26 11.55
N GLN A 219 10.95 21.48 12.00
CA GLN A 219 11.75 22.23 12.99
C GLN A 219 11.51 21.73 14.41
N SER A 220 10.33 21.18 14.70
CA SER A 220 9.94 20.68 16.03
C SER A 220 9.92 19.15 16.12
N LEU A 221 9.70 18.45 15.01
CA LEU A 221 9.64 17.00 14.91
C LEU A 221 10.81 16.50 14.06
N SER A 222 11.89 16.06 14.71
CA SER A 222 13.08 15.51 14.03
C SER A 222 12.78 14.28 13.17
N CYS A 223 11.67 13.59 13.45
CA CYS A 223 11.24 12.42 12.69
C CYS A 223 10.50 12.71 11.40
N LEU A 224 10.16 13.99 11.17
CA LEU A 224 9.42 14.44 10.02
C LEU A 224 10.39 15.01 8.98
N LYS A 225 10.26 14.52 7.74
CA LYS A 225 10.96 15.07 6.59
C LYS A 225 9.96 15.62 5.59
N ASN A 226 10.17 16.87 5.19
CA ASN A 226 9.43 17.48 4.10
C ASN A 226 9.90 16.91 2.76
N VAL A 227 8.95 16.41 1.96
CA VAL A 227 9.18 15.95 0.59
C VAL A 227 8.20 16.68 -0.33
N HIS A 228 8.67 17.05 -1.51
CA HIS A 228 7.85 17.76 -2.50
C HIS A 228 7.99 17.08 -3.86
N VAL A 229 6.89 17.05 -4.61
CA VAL A 229 6.96 16.60 -6.00
C VAL A 229 7.53 17.74 -6.84
N ALA A 230 8.64 17.47 -7.55
CA ALA A 230 9.19 18.40 -8.51
C ALA A 230 8.20 18.66 -9.65
N ALA A 231 7.97 19.93 -9.95
CA ALA A 231 7.33 20.37 -11.18
C ALA A 231 8.42 20.97 -12.08
N ASN A 232 8.73 20.30 -13.20
CA ASN A 232 9.49 20.92 -14.27
C ASN A 232 8.48 21.63 -15.18
N GLU A 233 8.60 22.95 -15.31
CA GLU A 233 7.92 23.75 -16.34
C GLU A 233 8.49 23.48 -17.73
#